data_AF-A0A3B1C5J5-F1
#
_entry.id   AF-A0A3B1C5J5-F1
#
_cell.length_a   1.000
_cell.length_b   1.000
_cell.length_c   1.000
_cell.angle_alpha   90.00
_cell.angle_beta   90.00
_cell.angle_gamma   90.00
#
_symmetry.space_group_name_H-M   'P 1'
#
loop_
_entity.id
_entity.type
_entity.pdbx_description
1 polymer ?
#
loop_
_entity_poly.entity_id
_entity_poly.type
_entity_poly.pdbx_seq_one_letter_code
_entity_poly.pdbx_strand_id
1 'polypeptide(L)'
;MENIDSFMVFLHVVVGAIFAITVTVVQLVVGPAMARIPAGEGKLRAVAVIQGRAARAMDIAIILQSLTAIYLLITRWEMISASSYLHVKISLGIIALVTANLLHFYWRGKKQRLKAEGKMDEFKALAGRTLFFEKVVLVTAPATFLMGVAFNHL
;
A
#
# COMPACT_ATOMS: atom_id res chain seq x y z
N MET A 1 30.09 3.94 1.45
CA MET A 1 28.80 4.67 1.49
C MET A 1 28.00 4.45 0.21
N GLU A 2 28.58 4.62 -0.98
CA GLU A 2 27.90 4.39 -2.28
C GLU A 2 27.15 3.06 -2.42
N ASN A 3 27.71 1.95 -1.91
CA ASN A 3 27.06 0.64 -2.00
C ASN A 3 25.76 0.54 -1.17
N ILE A 4 25.70 1.22 -0.01
CA ILE A 4 24.51 1.20 0.85
C ILE A 4 23.43 2.12 0.24
N ASP A 5 23.83 3.32 -0.22
CA ASP A 5 22.91 4.25 -0.88
C ASP A 5 22.27 3.62 -2.12
N SER A 6 23.08 3.01 -2.99
CA SER A 6 22.60 2.35 -4.22
C SER A 6 21.67 1.18 -3.90
N PHE A 7 22.02 0.38 -2.88
CA PHE A 7 21.17 -0.72 -2.41
C PHE A 7 19.84 -0.23 -1.84
N MET A 8 19.85 0.85 -1.05
CA MET A 8 18.63 1.42 -0.47
C MET A 8 17.71 2.01 -1.54
N VAL A 9 18.26 2.70 -2.53
CA VAL A 9 17.49 3.19 -3.69
C VAL A 9 16.90 2.04 -4.48
N PHE A 10 17.71 1.02 -4.80
CA PHE A 10 17.25 -0.18 -5.49
C PHE A 10 16.09 -0.86 -4.75
N LEU A 11 16.27 -1.10 -3.44
CA LEU A 11 15.25 -1.74 -2.61
C LEU A 11 13.96 -0.90 -2.57
N HIS A 12 14.08 0.43 -2.43
CA HIS A 12 12.93 1.34 -2.43
C HIS A 12 12.13 1.30 -3.74
N VAL A 13 12.83 1.24 -4.87
CA VAL A 13 12.19 1.19 -6.19
C VAL A 13 11.52 -0.16 -6.41
N VAL A 14 12.20 -1.27 -6.12
CA VAL A 14 11.65 -2.63 -6.30
C VAL A 14 10.45 -2.86 -5.39
N VAL A 15 10.55 -2.54 -4.10
CA VAL A 15 9.45 -2.70 -3.15
C VAL A 15 8.29 -1.77 -3.51
N GLY A 16 8.58 -0.52 -3.89
CA GLY A 16 7.57 0.43 -4.37
C GLY A 16 6.82 -0.07 -5.61
N ALA A 17 7.54 -0.66 -6.57
CA ALA A 17 6.94 -1.27 -7.77
C ALA A 17 6.04 -2.46 -7.40
N ILE A 18 6.53 -3.39 -6.58
CA ILE A 18 5.75 -4.55 -6.12
C ILE A 18 4.48 -4.08 -5.40
N PHE A 19 4.59 -3.07 -4.53
CA PHE A 19 3.45 -2.50 -3.82
C PHE A 19 2.42 -1.90 -4.79
N ALA A 20 2.84 -1.01 -5.69
CA ALA A 20 1.95 -0.35 -6.65
C ALA A 20 1.27 -1.36 -7.60
N ILE A 21 2.02 -2.33 -8.13
CA ILE A 21 1.50 -3.38 -9.00
C ILE A 21 0.50 -4.24 -8.23
N THR A 22 0.83 -4.68 -7.02
CA THR A 22 -0.06 -5.56 -6.24
C THR A 22 -1.38 -4.87 -5.91
N VAL A 23 -1.35 -3.60 -5.48
CA VAL A 23 -2.57 -2.83 -5.20
C VAL A 23 -3.41 -2.70 -6.48
N THR A 24 -2.77 -2.39 -7.61
CA THR A 24 -3.44 -2.26 -8.91
C THR A 24 -4.07 -3.58 -9.37
N VAL A 25 -3.34 -4.69 -9.32
CA VAL A 25 -3.83 -6.02 -9.70
C VAL A 25 -4.97 -6.47 -8.80
N VAL A 26 -4.85 -6.28 -7.48
CA VAL A 26 -5.91 -6.67 -6.54
C VAL A 26 -7.19 -5.88 -6.82
N GLN A 27 -7.09 -4.57 -7.08
CA GLN A 27 -8.28 -3.75 -7.28
C GLN A 27 -8.88 -3.83 -8.68
N LEU A 28 -8.07 -3.94 -9.73
CA LEU A 28 -8.54 -3.96 -11.13
C LEU A 28 -8.83 -5.36 -11.67
N VAL A 29 -8.19 -6.41 -11.12
CA VAL A 29 -8.35 -7.78 -11.61
C VAL A 29 -9.07 -8.64 -10.58
N VAL A 30 -8.52 -8.75 -9.37
CA VAL A 30 -9.04 -9.66 -8.36
C VAL A 30 -10.42 -9.22 -7.87
N GLY A 31 -10.62 -7.93 -7.55
CA GLY A 31 -11.91 -7.39 -7.12
C GLY A 31 -13.05 -7.70 -8.10
N PRO A 32 -12.93 -7.31 -9.39
CA PRO A 32 -13.93 -7.63 -10.41
C PRO A 32 -14.13 -9.13 -10.65
N ALA A 33 -13.07 -9.93 -10.65
CA ALA A 33 -13.17 -11.38 -10.78
C ALA A 33 -13.96 -11.99 -9.60
N MET A 34 -13.64 -11.57 -8.38
CA MET A 34 -14.33 -12.04 -7.16
C MET A 34 -15.80 -11.61 -7.13
N ALA A 35 -16.18 -10.49 -7.74
CA ALA A 35 -17.57 -10.06 -7.84
C ALA A 35 -18.42 -11.04 -8.70
N ARG A 36 -17.80 -11.71 -9.68
CA ARG A 36 -18.48 -12.67 -10.58
C ARG A 36 -18.65 -14.07 -9.97
N ILE A 37 -17.92 -14.39 -8.90
CA ILE A 37 -18.02 -15.69 -8.22
C ILE A 37 -19.26 -15.69 -7.29
N PRO A 38 -20.17 -16.68 -7.39
CA PRO A 38 -21.32 -16.80 -6.48
C PRO A 38 -20.90 -16.88 -5.01
N ALA A 39 -21.70 -16.32 -4.12
CA ALA A 39 -21.47 -16.47 -2.68
C ALA A 39 -21.62 -17.94 -2.28
N GLY A 40 -20.58 -18.52 -1.69
CA GLY A 40 -20.53 -19.92 -1.29
C GLY A 40 -19.18 -20.31 -0.70
N GLU A 41 -19.04 -21.55 -0.26
CA GLU A 41 -17.81 -22.03 0.41
C GLU A 41 -16.56 -21.91 -0.46
N GLY A 42 -16.69 -22.14 -1.78
CA GLY A 42 -15.59 -21.99 -2.73
C GLY A 42 -15.04 -20.55 -2.78
N LYS A 43 -15.94 -19.55 -2.76
CA LYS A 43 -15.56 -18.13 -2.71
C LYS A 43 -14.87 -17.78 -1.39
N LEU A 44 -15.40 -18.29 -0.27
CA LEU A 44 -14.83 -18.06 1.05
C LEU A 44 -13.43 -18.67 1.19
N ARG A 45 -13.20 -19.89 0.67
CA ARG A 45 -11.88 -20.51 0.63
C ARG A 45 -10.90 -19.73 -0.24
N ALA A 46 -11.31 -19.31 -1.44
CA ALA A 46 -10.47 -18.51 -2.32
C ALA A 46 -10.07 -17.18 -1.66
N VAL A 47 -11.01 -16.47 -1.04
CA VAL A 47 -10.75 -15.25 -0.27
C VAL A 47 -9.77 -15.51 0.87
N ALA A 48 -9.97 -16.59 1.64
CA ALA A 48 -9.10 -16.91 2.78
C ALA A 48 -7.65 -17.18 2.35
N VAL A 49 -7.44 -17.89 1.24
CA VAL A 49 -6.10 -18.18 0.70
C VAL A 49 -5.43 -16.89 0.21
N ILE A 50 -6.15 -16.08 -0.57
CA ILE A 50 -5.64 -14.81 -1.11
C ILE A 50 -5.31 -13.86 0.04
N GLN A 51 -6.27 -13.62 0.95
CA GLN A 51 -6.07 -12.69 2.07
C GLN A 51 -5.01 -13.19 3.05
N GLY A 52 -4.92 -14.49 3.34
CA GLY A 52 -3.94 -15.01 4.29
C GLY A 52 -2.49 -14.83 3.83
N ARG A 53 -2.18 -15.20 2.58
CA ARG A 53 -0.81 -15.10 2.04
C ARG A 53 -0.47 -13.69 1.56
N ALA A 54 -1.39 -13.02 0.85
CA ALA A 54 -1.13 -11.68 0.34
C ALA A 54 -1.02 -10.64 1.45
N ALA A 55 -1.76 -10.78 2.56
CA ALA A 55 -1.69 -9.83 3.66
C ALA A 55 -0.30 -9.78 4.31
N ARG A 56 0.33 -10.95 4.56
CA ARG A 56 1.68 -11.00 5.15
C ARG A 56 2.73 -10.42 4.21
N ALA A 57 2.67 -10.76 2.93
CA ALA A 57 3.58 -10.20 1.93
C ALA A 57 3.43 -8.68 1.83
N MET A 58 2.20 -8.18 1.87
CA MET A 58 1.91 -6.75 1.83
C MET A 58 2.42 -6.01 3.08
N ASP A 59 2.29 -6.61 4.27
CA ASP A 59 2.82 -6.02 5.51
C ASP A 59 4.34 -5.84 5.44
N ILE A 60 5.05 -6.86 4.94
CA ILE A 60 6.51 -6.79 4.75
C ILE A 60 6.87 -5.70 3.75
N ALA A 61 6.14 -5.62 2.62
CA ALA A 61 6.36 -4.58 1.62
C ALA A 61 6.14 -3.17 2.21
N ILE A 62 5.08 -2.96 2.98
CA ILE A 62 4.80 -1.67 3.64
C ILE A 62 5.91 -1.30 4.62
N ILE A 63 6.40 -2.26 5.43
CA ILE A 63 7.49 -2.03 6.38
C ILE A 63 8.77 -1.65 5.64
N LEU A 64 9.19 -2.45 4.65
CA LEU A 64 10.40 -2.19 3.87
C LEU A 64 10.32 -0.86 3.12
N GLN A 65 9.16 -0.53 2.54
CA GLN A 65 8.94 0.75 1.87
C GLN A 65 9.01 1.92 2.85
N SER A 66 8.47 1.76 4.06
CA SER A 66 8.51 2.79 5.10
C SER A 66 9.95 3.04 5.56
N LEU A 67 10.72 1.99 5.83
CA LEU A 67 12.12 2.11 6.26
C LEU A 67 12.99 2.77 5.18
N THR A 68 12.86 2.31 3.94
CA THR A 68 13.61 2.89 2.82
C THR A 68 13.19 4.33 2.53
N ALA A 69 11.90 4.67 2.62
CA ALA A 69 11.42 6.04 2.47
C ALA A 69 12.00 6.97 3.55
N ILE A 70 12.00 6.56 4.83
CA ILE A 70 12.58 7.34 5.92
C ILE A 70 14.07 7.58 5.68
N TYR A 71 14.81 6.55 5.31
CA TYR A 71 16.24 6.67 5.00
C TYR A 71 16.50 7.67 3.86
N LEU A 72 15.74 7.58 2.76
CA LEU A 72 15.90 8.47 1.61
C LEU A 72 15.45 9.90 1.91
N LEU A 73 14.41 10.09 2.73
CA LEU A 73 13.99 11.41 3.18
C LEU A 73 15.09 12.11 3.97
N ILE A 74 15.75 11.40 4.89
CA ILE A 74 16.84 11.94 5.70
C ILE A 74 18.06 12.24 4.83
N THR A 75 18.46 11.31 3.97
CA THR A 75 19.72 11.42 3.20
C THR A 75 19.62 12.30 1.96
N ARG A 76 18.42 12.54 1.43
CA ARG A 76 18.20 13.29 0.18
C ARG A 76 17.37 14.56 0.35
N TRP A 77 17.17 15.02 1.59
CA TRP A 77 16.28 16.16 1.89
C TRP A 77 16.61 17.41 1.07
N GLU A 78 17.89 17.76 0.89
CA GLU A 78 18.29 18.94 0.13
C GLU A 78 17.90 18.87 -1.35
N MET A 79 18.06 17.70 -1.97
CA MET A 79 17.65 17.47 -3.36
C MET A 79 16.13 17.53 -3.49
N ILE A 80 15.43 16.96 -2.52
CA ILE A 80 13.96 16.98 -2.45
C ILE A 80 13.46 18.41 -2.31
N SER A 81 14.08 19.18 -1.40
CA SER A 81 13.65 20.53 -1.09
C SER A 81 13.87 21.51 -2.25
N ALA A 82 14.84 21.21 -3.13
CA ALA A 82 15.15 22.00 -4.31
C ALA A 82 14.18 21.81 -5.49
N SER A 83 13.29 20.79 -5.48
CA SER A 83 12.39 20.49 -6.60
C SER A 83 10.93 20.41 -6.17
N SER A 84 10.08 21.26 -6.76
CA SER A 84 8.63 21.23 -6.54
C SER A 84 8.02 19.91 -7.00
N TYR A 85 8.54 19.32 -8.08
CA TYR A 85 8.13 18.01 -8.57
C TYR A 85 8.40 16.90 -7.56
N LEU A 86 9.63 16.86 -6.99
CA LEU A 86 9.99 15.87 -5.98
C LEU A 86 9.18 16.03 -4.69
N HIS A 87 8.87 17.27 -4.29
CA HIS A 87 7.95 17.54 -3.19
C HIS A 87 6.57 16.91 -3.42
N VAL A 88 5.91 17.21 -4.55
CA VAL A 88 4.58 16.67 -4.86
C VAL A 88 4.60 15.14 -4.86
N LYS A 89 5.61 14.54 -5.52
CA LYS A 89 5.81 13.09 -5.53
C LYS A 89 5.88 12.51 -4.11
N ILE A 90 6.68 13.14 -3.24
CA ILE A 90 6.90 12.67 -1.87
C ILE A 90 5.66 12.88 -1.00
N SER A 91 4.93 13.98 -1.15
CA SER A 91 3.66 14.18 -0.44
C SER A 91 2.65 13.08 -0.79
N LEU A 92 2.51 12.74 -2.07
CA LEU A 92 1.66 11.61 -2.50
C LEU A 92 2.17 10.27 -1.93
N GLY A 93 3.49 10.07 -1.92
CA GLY A 93 4.11 8.87 -1.34
C GLY A 93 3.87 8.72 0.16
N ILE A 94 3.96 9.82 0.93
CA ILE A 94 3.67 9.83 2.37
C ILE A 94 2.18 9.53 2.60
N ILE A 95 1.28 10.14 1.85
CA ILE A 95 -0.17 9.86 1.95
C ILE A 95 -0.45 8.38 1.70
N ALA A 96 0.17 7.81 0.65
CA ALA A 96 0.05 6.38 0.32
C ALA A 96 0.55 5.50 1.48
N LEU A 97 1.76 5.76 1.97
CA LEU A 97 2.41 4.97 3.02
C LEU A 97 1.68 5.05 4.36
N VAL A 98 1.30 6.24 4.81
CA VAL A 98 0.56 6.44 6.05
C VAL A 98 -0.79 5.71 5.97
N THR A 99 -1.50 5.87 4.86
CA THR A 99 -2.81 5.23 4.68
C THR A 99 -2.68 3.70 4.62
N ALA A 100 -1.67 3.17 3.94
CA ALA A 100 -1.37 1.75 3.89
C ALA A 100 -1.05 1.19 5.29
N ASN A 101 -0.24 1.91 6.07
CA ASN A 101 0.07 1.54 7.46
C ASN A 101 -1.19 1.50 8.34
N LEU A 102 -2.07 2.51 8.23
CA LEU A 102 -3.33 2.54 8.96
C LEU A 102 -4.26 1.37 8.58
N LEU A 103 -4.37 1.05 7.28
CA LEU A 103 -5.16 -0.09 6.80
C LEU A 103 -4.63 -1.42 7.32
N HIS A 104 -3.33 -1.65 7.18
CA HIS A 104 -2.72 -2.95 7.46
C HIS A 104 -2.48 -3.19 8.96
N PHE A 105 -2.00 -2.21 9.72
CA PHE A 105 -1.64 -2.45 11.12
C PHE A 105 -2.75 -2.06 12.10
N TYR A 106 -3.44 -0.95 11.85
CA TYR A 106 -4.45 -0.44 12.78
C TYR A 106 -5.84 -1.00 12.49
N TRP A 107 -6.41 -0.70 11.31
CA TRP A 107 -7.80 -1.03 11.01
C TRP A 107 -8.04 -2.51 10.79
N ARG A 108 -7.08 -3.26 10.22
CA ARG A 108 -7.19 -4.73 10.14
C ARG A 108 -7.31 -5.37 11.52
N GLY A 109 -6.47 -4.97 12.48
CA GLY A 109 -6.54 -5.46 13.86
C GLY A 109 -7.83 -5.04 14.57
N LYS A 110 -8.33 -3.83 14.30
CA LYS A 110 -9.63 -3.38 14.82
C LYS A 110 -10.80 -4.18 14.23
N LYS A 111 -10.80 -4.45 12.93
CA LYS A 111 -11.82 -5.29 12.25
C LYS A 111 -11.86 -6.71 12.84
N GLN A 112 -10.69 -7.30 13.10
CA GLN A 112 -10.60 -8.63 13.72
C GLN A 112 -11.20 -8.64 15.13
N ARG A 113 -10.88 -7.64 15.96
CA ARG A 113 -11.45 -7.48 17.31
C ARG A 113 -12.97 -7.32 17.30
N LEU A 114 -13.49 -6.39 16.49
CA LEU A 114 -14.94 -6.16 16.37
C LEU A 114 -15.69 -7.41 15.90
N LYS A 115 -15.10 -8.19 15.00
CA LYS A 115 -15.68 -9.47 14.55
C LYS A 115 -15.69 -10.52 15.66
N ALA A 116 -14.61 -10.61 16.46
CA ALA A 116 -14.52 -11.52 17.59
C ALA A 116 -15.50 -11.14 18.73
N GLU A 117 -15.72 -9.84 18.93
CA GLU A 117 -16.67 -9.30 19.91
C GLU A 117 -18.14 -9.37 19.44
N GLY A 118 -18.41 -9.84 18.21
CA GLY A 118 -19.78 -9.91 17.67
C GLY A 118 -20.41 -8.56 17.32
N LYS A 119 -19.65 -7.46 17.35
CA LYS A 119 -20.12 -6.08 17.07
C LYS A 119 -20.23 -5.83 15.56
N MET A 120 -21.19 -6.52 14.93
CA MET A 120 -21.30 -6.57 13.47
C MET A 120 -21.67 -5.23 12.81
N ASP A 121 -22.41 -4.35 13.49
CA ASP A 121 -22.77 -3.04 12.95
C ASP A 121 -21.58 -2.08 12.93
N GLU A 122 -20.80 -2.04 14.02
CA GLU A 122 -19.54 -1.30 14.08
C GLU A 122 -18.53 -1.83 13.05
N PHE A 123 -18.47 -3.15 12.88
CA PHE A 123 -17.65 -3.79 11.86
C PHE A 123 -18.02 -3.31 10.45
N LYS A 124 -19.31 -3.30 10.10
CA LYS A 124 -19.79 -2.83 8.79
C LYS A 124 -19.50 -1.35 8.57
N ALA A 125 -19.75 -0.50 9.58
CA ALA A 125 -19.44 0.93 9.51
C ALA A 125 -17.93 1.17 9.31
N LEU A 126 -17.09 0.43 10.02
CA LEU A 126 -15.63 0.51 9.86
C LEU A 126 -15.18 0.02 8.48
N ALA A 127 -15.75 -1.07 7.96
CA ALA A 127 -15.47 -1.57 6.62
C ALA A 127 -15.79 -0.53 5.54
N GLY A 128 -16.93 0.17 5.68
CA GLY A 128 -17.30 1.30 4.82
C GLY A 128 -16.26 2.42 4.82
N ARG A 129 -15.78 2.83 6.00
CA ARG A 129 -14.75 3.87 6.12
C ARG A 129 -13.42 3.45 5.50
N THR A 130 -13.00 2.20 5.70
CA THR A 130 -11.72 1.71 5.14
C THR A 130 -11.70 1.65 3.62
N LEU A 131 -12.86 1.49 2.95
CA LEU A 131 -12.93 1.51 1.49
C LEU A 131 -12.47 2.85 0.90
N PHE A 132 -12.73 3.97 1.57
CA PHE A 132 -12.23 5.27 1.14
C PHE A 132 -10.69 5.30 1.17
N PHE A 133 -10.10 4.85 2.27
CA PHE A 133 -8.65 4.80 2.43
C PHE A 133 -7.99 3.82 1.44
N GLU A 134 -8.63 2.70 1.12
CA GLU A 134 -8.17 1.77 0.08
C GLU A 134 -8.12 2.43 -1.31
N LYS A 135 -9.09 3.31 -1.63
CA LYS A 135 -9.07 4.10 -2.86
C LYS A 135 -7.99 5.19 -2.85
N VAL A 136 -7.75 5.82 -1.71
CA VAL A 136 -6.64 6.79 -1.57
C VAL A 136 -5.32 6.09 -1.91
N VAL A 137 -5.03 4.93 -1.32
CA VAL A 137 -3.81 4.16 -1.62
C VAL A 137 -3.76 3.73 -3.09
N LEU A 138 -4.89 3.31 -3.68
CA LEU A 138 -4.96 2.93 -5.10
C LEU A 138 -4.55 4.07 -6.03
N VAL A 139 -4.87 5.32 -5.69
CA VAL A 139 -4.56 6.45 -6.56
C VAL A 139 -3.15 6.97 -6.27
N THR A 140 -2.82 7.16 -5.00
CA THR A 140 -1.57 7.84 -4.62
C THR A 140 -0.34 6.96 -4.81
N ALA A 141 -0.44 5.64 -4.58
CA ALA A 141 0.70 4.74 -4.71
C ALA A 141 1.18 4.53 -6.17
N PRO A 142 0.29 4.27 -7.15
CA PRO A 142 0.69 4.25 -8.55
C PRO A 142 1.11 5.62 -9.06
N ALA A 143 0.42 6.70 -8.66
CA ALA A 143 0.79 8.06 -9.08
C ALA A 143 2.21 8.43 -8.62
N THR A 144 2.57 8.24 -7.35
CA THR A 144 3.92 8.53 -6.86
C THR A 144 4.99 7.67 -7.55
N PHE A 145 4.66 6.40 -7.84
CA PHE A 145 5.55 5.49 -8.56
C PHE A 145 5.79 5.96 -10.00
N LEU A 146 4.72 6.22 -10.75
CA LEU A 146 4.79 6.70 -12.14
C LEU A 146 5.51 8.06 -12.22
N MET A 147 5.28 8.96 -11.26
CA MET A 147 6.04 10.21 -11.18
C MET A 147 7.54 9.95 -10.99
N GLY A 148 7.92 8.95 -10.20
CA GLY A 148 9.32 8.54 -10.04
C GLY A 148 9.92 7.99 -11.33
N VAL A 149 9.18 7.15 -12.06
CA VAL A 149 9.61 6.62 -13.35
C VAL A 149 9.78 7.76 -14.36
N ALA A 150 8.78 8.65 -14.48
CA ALA A 150 8.83 9.78 -15.40
C ALA A 150 10.02 10.71 -15.14
N PHE A 151 10.33 10.99 -13.87
CA PHE A 151 11.48 11.82 -13.49
C PHE A 151 12.82 11.24 -13.94
N ASN A 152 12.96 9.91 -13.96
CA ASN A 152 14.20 9.26 -14.41
C ASN A 152 14.34 9.21 -15.94
N HIS A 153 13.30 9.57 -16.69
CA HIS A 153 13.26 9.55 -18.16
C HIS A 153 13.15 10.95 -18.79
N LEU A 154 13.12 12.00 -17.97
CA LEU A 154 13.18 13.41 -18.36
C LEU A 154 14.60 13.93 -18.17
#